data_AF-A0A2D4GKW0-F1
#
_entry.id   AF-A0A2D4GKW0-F1
#
_cell.length_a   1.000
_cell.length_b   1.000
_cell.length_c   1.000
_cell.angle_alpha   90.00
_cell.angle_beta   90.00
_cell.angle_gamma   90.00
#
_symmetry.space_group_name_H-M   'P 1'
#
loop_
_entity.id
_entity.type
_entity.pdbx_description
1 polymer ?
#
loop_
_entity_poly.entity_id
_entity_poly.type
_entity_poly.pdbx_seq_one_letter_code
_entity_poly.pdbx_strand_id
1 'polypeptide(L)'
;MCGICCVISLSAHASGSNILKEDILNNLKRRGPDRSQQLEKTVFHLPCWCLFSGHVLHLRGPMTPQPLEDSGNVFLWNGEIFSGFSMEREENDTQVIFRQLCSCSSDSDFLTVLSSIQGPWSFIFYQASRHCLWFGRDYFGRRSLLWQFNKESDVVLVLSSVSSASSNQWLEVPASGIFQMNLQDCVAHKSITLMLHPWRFPLRQNVVGEVVPVDLSIVSKFLPAYVSLVMNTATSLIAPIIPLNKEISDMTVESQLLSFPSSVADVEVLQKFLAEHHKKERVHRFIDVLSRAVKKRVLCLMRNSDPFRGEISDTDLKKSYIAILFSGGLDSMIIAALADRYVPLEEPIDLLNVAFEVTGQSNQNSSVKKCSKEKKKISPCKECLNVKNIVTGDSSPFNAPDRITGRAGLEELKIINPSRTWNFVEINVTLEDLKAMRTKHIRHLIYPLDTVLDDSIGCAVWFASRGEGLLTNQGASRPYKSPAKV
;
A
#
# COMPACT_ATOMS: atom_id res chain seq x y z
N MET A 1 1.92 -7.69 -3.80
CA MET A 1 3.18 -6.96 -3.45
C MET A 1 4.21 -7.97 -2.98
N CYS A 2 5.51 -7.75 -3.17
CA CYS A 2 6.54 -8.62 -2.61
C CYS A 2 6.52 -8.68 -1.06
N GLY A 3 7.11 -9.72 -0.49
CA GLY A 3 7.40 -9.87 0.93
C GLY A 3 8.90 -9.89 1.16
N ILE A 4 9.39 -9.04 2.06
CA ILE A 4 10.80 -9.00 2.45
C ILE A 4 10.92 -9.18 3.96
N CYS A 5 11.98 -9.87 4.39
CA CYS A 5 12.30 -10.04 5.80
C CYS A 5 13.81 -10.15 6.01
N CYS A 6 14.29 -9.57 7.11
CA CYS A 6 15.66 -9.71 7.60
C CYS A 6 15.62 -10.04 9.09
N VAL A 7 16.37 -11.06 9.50
CA VAL A 7 16.59 -11.41 10.91
C VAL A 7 18.05 -11.15 11.23
N ILE A 8 18.32 -10.48 12.34
CA ILE A 8 19.68 -10.19 12.80
C ILE A 8 19.88 -10.82 14.17
N SER A 9 20.98 -11.56 14.28
CA SER A 9 21.50 -12.08 15.52
C SER A 9 22.90 -11.53 15.80
N LEU A 10 23.14 -11.12 17.04
CA LEU A 10 24.48 -10.69 17.50
C LEU A 10 25.28 -11.86 18.11
N SER A 11 24.97 -13.09 17.70
CA SER A 11 25.75 -14.29 17.97
C SER A 11 26.16 -14.98 16.66
N ALA A 12 27.22 -15.79 16.70
CA ALA A 12 27.76 -16.47 15.51
C ALA A 12 26.82 -17.55 14.94
N HIS A 13 25.92 -18.07 15.78
CA HIS A 13 24.91 -19.05 15.41
C HIS A 13 23.62 -18.75 16.16
N ALA A 14 22.52 -18.61 15.43
CA ALA A 14 21.20 -18.66 16.04
C ALA A 14 20.93 -20.11 16.47
N SER A 15 20.93 -20.39 17.78
CA SER A 15 20.64 -21.73 18.29
C SER A 15 19.13 -21.99 18.28
N GLY A 16 18.67 -23.03 17.57
CA GLY A 16 17.33 -23.62 17.75
C GLY A 16 16.27 -23.25 16.70
N SER A 17 15.30 -24.17 16.53
CA SER A 17 14.32 -24.27 15.45
C SER A 17 13.43 -23.05 15.21
N ASN A 18 13.11 -22.80 13.92
CA ASN A 18 12.20 -21.77 13.41
C ASN A 18 12.56 -20.32 13.78
N ILE A 19 13.79 -19.90 13.45
CA ILE A 19 14.29 -18.51 13.55
C ILE A 19 13.28 -17.51 12.98
N LEU A 20 12.68 -17.86 11.84
CA LEU A 20 11.49 -17.20 11.34
C LEU A 20 10.27 -18.05 11.72
N LYS A 21 9.32 -17.44 12.45
CA LYS A 21 8.05 -18.11 12.77
C LYS A 21 7.36 -18.55 11.49
N GLU A 22 6.84 -19.77 11.48
CA GLU A 22 6.21 -20.38 10.31
C GLU A 22 5.07 -19.53 9.75
N ASP A 23 4.28 -18.90 10.63
CA ASP A 23 3.21 -17.97 10.23
C ASP A 23 3.72 -16.76 9.45
N ILE A 24 4.86 -16.20 9.85
CA ILE A 24 5.50 -15.08 9.13
C ILE A 24 5.95 -15.55 7.76
N LEU A 25 6.64 -16.70 7.69
CA LEU A 25 7.11 -17.26 6.42
C LEU A 25 5.96 -17.51 5.45
N ASN A 26 4.86 -18.09 5.94
CA ASN A 26 3.67 -18.38 5.14
C ASN A 26 3.00 -17.09 4.65
N ASN A 27 2.92 -16.05 5.49
CA ASN A 27 2.42 -14.74 5.09
C ASN A 27 3.32 -14.07 4.04
N LEU A 28 4.64 -14.17 4.17
CA LEU A 28 5.59 -13.64 3.19
C LEU A 28 5.49 -14.37 1.84
N LYS A 29 5.40 -15.70 1.83
CA LYS A 29 5.18 -16.50 0.61
C LYS A 29 3.88 -16.14 -0.10
N ARG A 30 2.80 -15.85 0.65
CA ARG A 30 1.53 -15.38 0.07
C ARG A 30 1.65 -14.02 -0.60
N ARG A 31 2.51 -13.13 -0.09
CA ARG A 31 2.78 -11.83 -0.72
C ARG A 31 3.50 -12.02 -2.06
N GLY A 32 4.53 -12.88 -2.09
CA GLY A 32 5.31 -13.16 -3.28
C GLY A 32 5.28 -14.63 -3.71
N PRO A 33 4.21 -15.07 -4.39
CA PRO A 33 4.03 -16.47 -4.77
C PRO A 33 4.89 -16.89 -5.97
N ASP A 34 5.43 -15.96 -6.75
CA ASP A 34 6.11 -16.27 -8.01
C ASP A 34 7.53 -16.82 -7.77
N ARG A 35 8.24 -16.32 -6.76
CA ARG A 35 9.56 -16.84 -6.36
C ARG A 35 9.84 -16.59 -4.89
N SER A 36 10.41 -17.56 -4.19
CA SER A 36 10.81 -17.44 -2.78
C SER A 36 12.23 -17.94 -2.60
N GLN A 37 13.06 -17.18 -1.89
CA GLN A 37 14.44 -17.55 -1.58
C GLN A 37 14.87 -16.96 -0.24
N GLN A 38 15.79 -17.67 0.41
CA GLN A 38 16.43 -17.27 1.65
C GLN A 38 17.95 -17.29 1.48
N LEU A 39 18.64 -16.35 2.12
CA LEU A 39 20.09 -16.26 2.16
C LEU A 39 20.52 -16.05 3.61
N GLU A 40 21.34 -16.95 4.12
CA GLU A 40 21.97 -16.81 5.43
C GLU A 40 23.38 -16.26 5.28
N LYS A 41 23.78 -15.40 6.20
CA LYS A 41 25.09 -14.78 6.19
C LYS A 41 25.66 -14.64 7.59
N THR A 42 26.78 -15.30 7.83
CA THR A 42 27.64 -14.98 8.97
C THR A 42 28.56 -13.85 8.58
N VAL A 43 28.54 -12.76 9.33
CA VAL A 43 29.37 -11.60 9.05
C VAL A 43 30.83 -11.94 9.35
N PHE A 44 31.70 -11.77 8.37
CA PHE A 44 33.12 -12.11 8.50
C PHE A 44 33.76 -11.37 9.68
N HIS A 45 34.54 -12.08 10.51
CA HIS A 45 35.18 -11.58 11.74
C HIS A 45 34.26 -11.02 12.83
N LEU A 46 32.93 -11.14 12.69
CA LEU A 46 31.98 -10.71 13.70
C LEU A 46 31.11 -11.91 14.12
N PRO A 47 30.84 -12.11 15.42
CA PRO A 47 29.85 -13.06 15.88
C PRO A 47 28.45 -12.52 15.59
N CYS A 48 28.13 -12.31 14.32
CA CYS A 48 26.85 -11.80 13.86
C CYS A 48 26.35 -12.67 12.72
N TRP A 49 25.10 -13.09 12.82
CA TRP A 49 24.42 -13.88 11.82
C TRP A 49 23.19 -13.14 11.33
N CYS A 50 22.93 -13.21 10.02
CA CYS A 50 21.78 -12.57 9.38
C CYS A 50 21.07 -13.57 8.47
N LEU A 51 19.74 -13.53 8.46
CA LEU A 51 18.90 -14.21 7.47
C LEU A 51 18.15 -13.16 6.65
N PHE A 52 18.27 -13.25 5.34
CA PHE A 52 17.54 -12.44 4.37
C PHE A 52 16.54 -13.33 3.63
N SER A 53 15.25 -12.99 3.67
CA SER A 53 14.16 -13.77 3.08
C SER A 53 13.38 -12.89 2.10
N GLY A 54 13.42 -13.25 0.81
CA GLY A 54 12.76 -12.53 -0.27
C GLY A 54 11.68 -13.36 -0.95
N HIS A 55 10.51 -12.77 -1.14
CA HIS A 55 9.34 -13.39 -1.76
C HIS A 55 8.76 -12.45 -2.81
N VAL A 56 8.84 -12.85 -4.07
CA VAL A 56 8.61 -11.99 -5.23
C VAL A 56 7.20 -12.18 -5.78
N LEU A 57 6.48 -11.06 -5.95
CA LEU A 57 5.35 -10.96 -6.86
C LEU A 57 5.83 -10.19 -8.09
N HIS A 58 5.88 -10.86 -9.22
CA HIS A 58 6.42 -10.32 -10.45
C HIS A 58 5.40 -9.48 -11.21
N LEU A 59 5.72 -8.20 -11.37
CA LEU A 59 4.86 -7.22 -12.03
C LEU A 59 5.54 -6.55 -13.25
N ARG A 60 6.88 -6.46 -13.27
CA ARG A 60 7.65 -5.78 -14.32
C ARG A 60 9.03 -6.40 -14.53
N GLY A 61 9.55 -6.26 -15.76
CA GLY A 61 10.88 -6.67 -16.16
C GLY A 61 11.04 -8.19 -16.18
N PRO A 62 12.26 -8.73 -16.27
CA PRO A 62 12.49 -10.15 -16.03
C PRO A 62 12.20 -10.51 -14.56
N MET A 63 11.66 -11.72 -14.36
CA MET A 63 11.49 -12.30 -13.04
C MET A 63 12.85 -12.32 -12.31
N THR A 64 12.97 -11.51 -11.26
CA THR A 64 14.22 -11.33 -10.50
C THR A 64 14.05 -11.93 -9.10
N PRO A 65 14.68 -13.08 -8.80
CA PRO A 65 14.70 -13.65 -7.45
C PRO A 65 15.34 -12.69 -6.44
N GLN A 66 14.90 -12.76 -5.19
CA GLN A 66 15.44 -11.98 -4.09
C GLN A 66 15.67 -12.88 -2.87
N PRO A 67 16.70 -12.65 -2.04
CA PRO A 67 17.63 -11.51 -2.05
C PRO A 67 18.59 -11.49 -3.25
N LEU A 68 18.99 -10.30 -3.70
CA LEU A 68 20.13 -10.14 -4.60
C LEU A 68 21.43 -10.05 -3.78
N GLU A 69 22.52 -10.60 -4.33
CA GLU A 69 23.85 -10.52 -3.72
C GLU A 69 24.91 -10.13 -4.76
N ASP A 70 25.80 -9.23 -4.38
CA ASP A 70 26.96 -8.82 -5.18
C ASP A 70 28.08 -8.33 -4.25
N SER A 71 29.29 -8.86 -4.41
CA SER A 71 30.48 -8.46 -3.65
C SER A 71 30.24 -8.45 -2.12
N GLY A 72 29.39 -9.36 -1.65
CA GLY A 72 28.97 -9.48 -0.26
C GLY A 72 27.82 -8.57 0.17
N ASN A 73 27.45 -7.55 -0.61
CA ASN A 73 26.25 -6.77 -0.36
C ASN A 73 24.99 -7.60 -0.59
N VAL A 74 23.94 -7.39 0.18
CA VAL A 74 22.66 -8.12 0.06
C VAL A 74 21.52 -7.13 -0.04
N PHE A 75 20.58 -7.33 -0.96
CA PHE A 75 19.46 -6.41 -1.18
C PHE A 75 18.11 -7.12 -1.29
N LEU A 76 17.14 -6.52 -0.60
CA LEU A 76 15.73 -6.87 -0.61
C LEU A 76 14.91 -5.61 -0.91
N TRP A 77 14.01 -5.72 -1.87
CA TRP A 77 13.19 -4.64 -2.39
C TRP A 77 11.72 -5.05 -2.51
N ASN A 78 10.85 -4.23 -1.94
CA ASN A 78 9.40 -4.31 -2.11
C ASN A 78 8.89 -2.95 -2.59
N GLY A 79 8.81 -2.76 -3.90
CA GLY A 79 8.35 -1.51 -4.49
C GLY A 79 8.39 -1.47 -6.00
N GLU A 80 8.01 -0.33 -6.56
CA GLU A 80 7.95 -0.07 -8.00
C GLU A 80 8.43 1.35 -8.28
N ILE A 81 9.30 1.53 -9.26
CA ILE A 81 9.78 2.85 -9.68
C ILE A 81 8.94 3.34 -10.86
N PHE A 82 8.25 4.46 -10.71
CA PHE A 82 7.48 5.07 -11.79
C PHE A 82 8.19 6.25 -12.45
N SER A 83 9.14 6.89 -11.75
CA SER A 83 9.92 8.05 -12.24
C SER A 83 11.16 8.29 -11.38
N GLY A 84 11.96 9.29 -11.79
CA GLY A 84 13.15 9.73 -11.06
C GLY A 84 14.44 9.01 -11.46
N PHE A 85 14.32 7.92 -12.22
CA PHE A 85 15.41 7.22 -12.88
C PHE A 85 15.11 7.07 -14.37
N SER A 86 16.16 7.09 -15.18
CA SER A 86 16.08 6.56 -16.54
C SER A 86 16.11 5.05 -16.44
N MET A 87 15.00 4.40 -16.74
CA MET A 87 14.90 2.94 -16.83
C MET A 87 14.32 2.58 -18.18
N GLU A 88 14.84 1.52 -18.78
CA GLU A 88 14.23 0.92 -19.97
C GLU A 88 12.97 0.14 -19.58
N ARG A 89 12.06 -0.13 -20.53
CA ARG A 89 10.77 -0.77 -20.20
C ARG A 89 10.95 -2.22 -19.73
N GLU A 90 12.05 -2.82 -20.15
CA GLU A 90 12.40 -4.22 -19.95
C GLU A 90 13.21 -4.44 -18.66
N GLU A 91 13.70 -3.37 -18.01
CA GLU A 91 14.50 -3.50 -16.80
C GLU A 91 13.67 -3.83 -15.56
N ASN A 92 14.29 -4.55 -14.61
CA ASN A 92 13.71 -4.81 -13.31
C ASN A 92 14.17 -3.78 -12.27
N ASP A 93 13.22 -3.21 -11.52
CA ASP A 93 13.45 -2.21 -10.48
C ASP A 93 14.54 -2.60 -9.48
N THR A 94 14.47 -3.84 -8.98
CA THR A 94 15.36 -4.35 -7.95
C THR A 94 16.80 -4.38 -8.46
N GLN A 95 17.02 -4.81 -9.70
CA GLN A 95 18.36 -4.90 -10.30
C GLN A 95 18.94 -3.51 -10.59
N VAL A 96 18.13 -2.57 -11.07
CA VAL A 96 18.56 -1.20 -11.34
C VAL A 96 19.00 -0.53 -10.05
N ILE A 97 18.17 -0.57 -9.00
CA ILE A 97 18.51 0.05 -7.71
C ILE A 97 19.73 -0.63 -7.10
N PHE A 98 19.79 -1.96 -7.09
CA PHE A 98 20.90 -2.67 -6.47
C PHE A 98 22.25 -2.29 -7.10
N ARG A 99 22.32 -2.22 -8.44
CA ARG A 99 23.53 -1.77 -9.16
C ARG A 99 23.94 -0.35 -8.73
N GLN A 100 22.98 0.58 -8.66
CA GLN A 100 23.24 1.97 -8.24
C GLN A 100 23.74 2.03 -6.79
N LEU A 101 23.10 1.31 -5.86
CA LEU A 101 23.50 1.30 -4.45
C LEU A 101 24.88 0.66 -4.25
N CYS A 102 25.20 -0.42 -4.98
CA CYS A 102 26.53 -1.04 -4.95
C CYS A 102 27.64 -0.11 -5.48
N SER A 103 27.30 0.83 -6.37
CA SER A 103 28.25 1.81 -6.93
C SER A 103 28.46 3.05 -6.04
N CYS A 104 27.68 3.22 -4.97
CA CYS A 104 27.77 4.37 -4.10
C CYS A 104 29.06 4.35 -3.27
N SER A 105 29.77 5.48 -3.23
CA SER A 105 31.04 5.63 -2.51
C SER A 105 30.88 6.26 -1.12
N SER A 106 29.76 6.94 -0.88
CA SER A 106 29.45 7.65 0.36
C SER A 106 27.99 7.50 0.80
N ASP A 107 27.71 7.84 2.07
CA ASP A 107 26.35 7.89 2.61
C ASP A 107 25.49 8.92 1.86
N SER A 108 26.09 10.02 1.39
CA SER A 108 25.39 11.04 0.62
C SER A 108 24.96 10.53 -0.76
N ASP A 109 25.82 9.76 -1.44
CA ASP A 109 25.49 9.14 -2.74
C ASP A 109 24.32 8.17 -2.58
N PHE A 110 24.41 7.31 -1.55
CA PHE A 110 23.38 6.32 -1.23
C PHE A 110 22.02 6.98 -0.99
N LEU A 111 21.98 8.04 -0.18
CA LEU A 111 20.76 8.78 0.12
C LEU A 111 20.24 9.57 -1.09
N THR A 112 21.11 10.03 -1.98
CA THR A 112 20.74 10.72 -3.23
C THR A 112 20.06 9.77 -4.20
N VAL A 113 20.57 8.53 -4.34
CA VAL A 113 19.90 7.48 -5.10
C VAL A 113 18.49 7.26 -4.53
N LEU A 114 18.35 7.02 -3.23
CA LEU A 114 17.04 6.79 -2.62
C LEU A 114 16.07 7.99 -2.73
N SER A 115 16.59 9.22 -2.62
CA SER A 115 15.80 10.46 -2.76
C SER A 115 15.22 10.63 -4.17
N SER A 116 15.92 10.10 -5.18
CA SER A 116 15.51 10.22 -6.57
C SER A 116 14.33 9.29 -6.91
N ILE A 117 14.05 8.25 -6.10
CA ILE A 117 13.05 7.23 -6.43
C ILE A 117 11.63 7.80 -6.30
N GLN A 118 10.90 7.87 -7.42
CA GLN A 118 9.48 8.21 -7.41
C GLN A 118 8.63 6.97 -7.64
N GLY A 119 8.07 6.46 -6.55
CA GLY A 119 7.21 5.27 -6.53
C GLY A 119 7.07 4.74 -5.11
N PRO A 120 6.17 3.78 -4.85
CA PRO A 120 6.00 3.18 -3.52
C PRO A 120 7.12 2.17 -3.26
N TRP A 121 7.77 2.20 -2.09
CA TRP A 121 8.83 1.25 -1.80
C TRP A 121 9.16 1.09 -0.31
N SER A 122 9.65 -0.09 0.02
CA SER A 122 10.41 -0.41 1.23
C SER A 122 11.58 -1.31 0.86
N PHE A 123 12.69 -1.23 1.62
CA PHE A 123 13.89 -2.00 1.31
C PHE A 123 14.68 -2.39 2.55
N ILE A 124 15.55 -3.39 2.36
CA ILE A 124 16.62 -3.77 3.29
C ILE A 124 17.89 -3.99 2.47
N PHE A 125 18.99 -3.34 2.83
CA PHE A 125 20.28 -3.41 2.16
C PHE A 125 21.38 -3.63 3.19
N TYR A 126 22.11 -4.74 3.07
CA TYR A 126 23.32 -4.98 3.86
C TYR A 126 24.55 -4.61 3.04
N GLN A 127 25.36 -3.70 3.57
CA GLN A 127 26.62 -3.23 3.00
C GLN A 127 27.79 -3.97 3.66
N ALA A 128 28.42 -4.88 2.91
CA ALA A 128 29.47 -5.75 3.46
C ALA A 128 30.74 -5.00 3.86
N SER A 129 31.15 -3.99 3.08
CA SER A 129 32.41 -3.25 3.29
C SER A 129 32.47 -2.49 4.62
N ARG A 130 31.31 -2.15 5.20
CA ARG A 130 31.18 -1.37 6.44
C ARG A 130 30.41 -2.11 7.54
N HIS A 131 29.96 -3.34 7.27
CA HIS A 131 29.06 -4.09 8.15
C HIS A 131 27.81 -3.29 8.56
N CYS A 132 27.27 -2.50 7.63
CA CYS A 132 26.11 -1.64 7.88
C CYS A 132 24.85 -2.23 7.26
N LEU A 133 23.76 -2.26 8.04
CA LEU A 133 22.42 -2.53 7.54
C LEU A 133 21.68 -1.22 7.33
N TRP A 134 21.14 -1.03 6.13
CA TRP A 134 20.29 0.09 5.75
C TRP A 134 18.88 -0.40 5.48
N PHE A 135 17.88 0.30 5.98
CA PHE A 135 16.49 -0.05 5.74
C PHE A 135 15.57 1.16 5.90
N GLY A 136 14.40 1.09 5.29
CA GLY A 136 13.42 2.15 5.41
C GLY A 136 12.34 2.06 4.35
N ARG A 137 11.58 3.14 4.24
CA ARG A 137 10.42 3.25 3.37
C ARG A 137 10.42 4.59 2.65
N ASP A 138 9.63 4.66 1.59
CA ASP A 138 9.38 5.91 0.88
C ASP A 138 8.73 6.96 1.79
N TYR A 139 8.79 8.23 1.37
CA TYR A 139 8.31 9.41 2.12
C TYR A 139 6.81 9.41 2.47
N PHE A 140 6.00 8.48 1.92
CA PHE A 140 4.62 8.24 2.35
C PHE A 140 4.45 6.97 3.19
N GLY A 141 5.45 6.07 3.23
CA GLY A 141 5.36 4.77 3.90
C GLY A 141 4.37 3.81 3.23
N ARG A 142 4.29 3.80 1.89
CA ARG A 142 3.24 3.05 1.14
C ARG A 142 3.44 1.55 1.14
N ARG A 143 4.68 1.07 1.28
CA ARG A 143 5.00 -0.36 1.35
C ARG A 143 5.35 -0.72 2.78
N SER A 144 4.65 -1.70 3.34
CA SER A 144 4.85 -2.09 4.75
C SER A 144 6.28 -2.55 5.01
N LEU A 145 6.79 -2.13 6.17
CA LEU A 145 8.00 -2.64 6.80
C LEU A 145 7.85 -2.45 8.30
N LEU A 146 7.92 -3.55 9.04
CA LEU A 146 7.78 -3.62 10.47
C LEU A 146 9.12 -3.99 11.10
N TRP A 147 9.36 -3.53 12.33
CA TRP A 147 10.43 -4.03 13.17
C TRP A 147 9.88 -4.73 14.41
N GLN A 148 10.66 -5.68 14.92
CA GLN A 148 10.48 -6.29 16.22
C GLN A 148 11.85 -6.43 16.87
N PHE A 149 11.95 -6.02 18.13
CA PHE A 149 13.19 -6.07 18.91
C PHE A 149 13.03 -7.10 20.04
N ASN A 150 13.96 -8.05 20.18
CA ASN A 150 13.90 -9.08 21.22
C ASN A 150 15.16 -9.06 22.10
N LYS A 151 14.99 -8.78 23.39
CA LYS A 151 16.13 -8.63 24.34
C LYS A 151 16.69 -9.98 24.81
N GLU A 152 15.82 -10.98 24.94
CA GLU A 152 16.11 -12.25 25.61
C GLU A 152 16.49 -13.37 24.62
N SER A 153 16.61 -13.04 23.33
CA SER A 153 16.94 -13.97 22.26
C SER A 153 18.28 -13.60 21.64
N ASP A 154 18.98 -14.59 21.09
CA ASP A 154 20.11 -14.36 20.18
C ASP A 154 19.70 -13.48 18.99
N VAL A 155 18.42 -13.51 18.61
CA VAL A 155 17.82 -12.66 17.57
C VAL A 155 17.42 -11.31 18.16
N VAL A 156 18.14 -10.26 17.80
CA VAL A 156 17.96 -8.93 18.40
C VAL A 156 17.00 -8.02 17.62
N LEU A 157 16.91 -8.21 16.30
CA LEU A 157 16.07 -7.41 15.40
C LEU A 157 15.50 -8.30 14.30
N VAL A 158 14.19 -8.18 14.08
CA VAL A 158 13.50 -8.72 12.91
C VAL A 158 12.87 -7.56 12.14
N LEU A 159 13.20 -7.45 10.87
CA LEU A 159 12.51 -6.58 9.90
C LEU A 159 11.62 -7.46 9.02
N SER A 160 10.37 -7.07 8.79
CA SER A 160 9.46 -7.88 7.95
C SER A 160 8.35 -7.03 7.34
N SER A 161 7.89 -7.38 6.14
CA SER A 161 6.70 -6.77 5.53
C SER A 161 5.37 -7.19 6.20
N VAL A 162 5.40 -8.20 7.07
CA VAL A 162 4.23 -8.74 7.78
C VAL A 162 4.63 -9.19 9.17
N SER A 163 3.73 -8.98 10.11
CA SER A 163 3.87 -9.44 11.48
C SER A 163 3.34 -10.85 11.69
N SER A 164 3.61 -11.38 12.88
CA SER A 164 2.85 -12.47 13.49
C SER A 164 2.29 -11.99 14.81
N ALA A 165 1.05 -12.39 15.13
CA ALA A 165 0.52 -12.23 16.48
C ALA A 165 1.39 -13.06 17.43
N SER A 166 2.22 -12.39 18.21
CA SER A 166 3.13 -13.04 19.15
C SER A 166 3.38 -12.16 20.36
N SER A 167 4.06 -12.70 21.37
CA SER A 167 4.33 -12.03 22.64
C SER A 167 5.04 -10.68 22.51
N ASN A 168 5.93 -10.54 21.53
CA ASN A 168 6.73 -9.32 21.35
C ASN A 168 6.03 -8.39 20.36
N GLN A 169 5.90 -7.11 20.75
CA GLN A 169 5.20 -6.09 19.98
C GLN A 169 5.92 -5.81 18.66
N TRP A 170 5.17 -5.81 17.55
CA TRP A 170 5.66 -5.24 16.29
C TRP A 170 5.27 -3.78 16.22
N LEU A 171 6.13 -3.00 15.58
CA LEU A 171 5.88 -1.60 15.30
C LEU A 171 6.22 -1.35 13.83
N GLU A 172 5.49 -0.45 13.19
CA GLU A 172 5.81 -0.02 11.84
C GLU A 172 7.11 0.80 11.87
N VAL A 173 8.04 0.51 10.95
CA VAL A 173 9.26 1.32 10.76
C VAL A 173 8.82 2.70 10.29
N PRO A 174 9.06 3.80 11.01
CA PRO A 174 8.54 5.12 10.62
C PRO A 174 8.97 5.55 9.21
N ALA A 175 8.08 6.19 8.45
CA ALA A 175 8.40 6.78 7.15
C ALA A 175 9.11 8.15 7.30
N SER A 176 9.88 8.32 8.38
CA SER A 176 10.57 9.56 8.74
C SER A 176 11.89 9.75 8.02
N GLY A 177 12.42 8.68 7.43
CA GLY A 177 13.72 8.67 6.79
C GLY A 177 14.23 7.24 6.59
N ILE A 178 15.55 7.14 6.40
CA ILE A 178 16.26 5.87 6.24
C ILE A 178 17.07 5.59 7.50
N PHE A 179 16.99 4.36 7.97
CA PHE A 179 17.71 3.90 9.15
C PHE A 179 18.96 3.15 8.73
N GLN A 180 20.05 3.41 9.44
CA GLN A 180 21.34 2.75 9.32
C GLN A 180 21.70 2.14 10.68
N MET A 181 22.20 0.90 10.67
CA MET A 181 22.65 0.19 11.85
C MET A 181 24.02 -0.42 11.56
N ASN A 182 25.05 -0.03 12.31
CA ASN A 182 26.37 -0.63 12.23
C ASN A 182 26.41 -1.90 13.09
N LEU A 183 26.56 -3.07 12.45
CA LEU A 183 26.54 -4.36 13.15
C LEU A 183 27.76 -4.57 14.02
N GLN A 184 28.93 -4.04 13.62
CA GLN A 184 30.15 -4.11 14.42
C GLN A 184 30.00 -3.37 15.74
N ASP A 185 29.47 -2.15 15.70
CA ASP A 185 29.19 -1.37 16.91
C ASP A 185 28.16 -2.06 17.79
N CYS A 186 27.13 -2.65 17.19
CA CYS A 186 26.09 -3.35 17.94
C CYS A 186 26.63 -4.59 18.66
N VAL A 187 27.50 -5.37 18.01
CA VAL A 187 28.20 -6.49 18.64
C VAL A 187 29.11 -6.00 19.77
N ALA A 188 29.90 -4.95 19.55
CA ALA A 188 30.85 -4.44 20.53
C ALA A 188 30.17 -3.93 21.81
N HIS A 189 29.04 -3.24 21.67
CA HIS A 189 28.32 -2.62 22.79
C HIS A 189 27.17 -3.48 23.34
N LYS A 190 26.85 -4.61 22.68
CA LYS A 190 25.67 -5.43 22.98
C LYS A 190 24.38 -4.62 23.06
N SER A 191 24.27 -3.60 22.20
CA SER A 191 23.13 -2.69 22.12
C SER A 191 22.85 -2.36 20.66
N ILE A 192 21.65 -1.89 20.34
CA ILE A 192 21.29 -1.48 18.99
C ILE A 192 21.35 0.04 18.92
N THR A 193 22.12 0.58 17.99
CA THR A 193 22.08 2.01 17.67
C THR A 193 21.54 2.18 16.26
N LEU A 194 20.41 2.87 16.14
CA LEU A 194 19.77 3.21 14.88
C LEU A 194 20.11 4.66 14.53
N MET A 195 20.88 4.86 13.48
CA MET A 195 21.11 6.18 12.90
C MET A 195 20.00 6.49 11.89
N LEU A 196 19.26 7.59 12.09
CA LEU A 196 18.22 8.04 11.18
C LEU A 196 18.73 9.17 10.29
N HIS A 197 18.62 8.98 8.99
CA HIS A 197 18.78 9.99 7.95
C HIS A 197 17.40 10.50 7.55
N PRO A 198 16.97 11.70 7.97
CA PRO A 198 15.58 12.14 7.83
C PRO A 198 15.22 12.57 6.40
N TRP A 199 13.93 12.46 6.07
CA TRP A 199 13.35 13.14 4.91
C TRP A 199 13.23 14.65 5.16
N ARG A 200 13.69 15.44 4.19
CA ARG A 200 13.45 16.89 4.08
C ARG A 200 12.48 17.16 2.95
N PHE A 201 11.59 18.12 3.16
CA PHE A 201 10.58 18.47 2.17
C PHE A 201 10.85 19.88 1.62
N PRO A 202 10.78 20.07 0.29
CA PRO A 202 10.93 21.39 -0.31
C PRO A 202 9.79 22.32 0.14
N LEU A 203 10.15 23.54 0.57
CA LEU A 203 9.20 24.60 0.89
C LEU A 203 8.57 25.16 -0.40
N ARG A 204 7.36 25.72 -0.29
CA ARG A 204 6.61 26.31 -1.42
C ARG A 204 7.29 27.54 -2.05
N GLN A 205 8.31 28.10 -1.41
CA GLN A 205 9.11 29.23 -1.89
C GLN A 205 10.58 28.85 -1.71
N ASN A 206 11.44 29.20 -2.68
CA ASN A 206 12.87 28.82 -2.82
C ASN A 206 13.75 29.10 -1.58
N VAL A 207 13.54 28.37 -0.49
CA VAL A 207 14.28 28.42 0.77
C VAL A 207 14.50 26.98 1.24
N VAL A 208 15.64 26.76 1.90
CA VAL A 208 16.09 25.48 2.44
C VAL A 208 14.96 24.77 3.19
N GLY A 209 14.64 23.55 2.75
CA GLY A 209 13.46 22.80 3.21
C GLY A 209 13.44 22.55 4.72
N GLU A 210 12.25 22.63 5.31
CA GLU A 210 12.03 22.22 6.69
C GLU A 210 12.11 20.69 6.80
N VAL A 211 12.82 20.21 7.82
CA VAL A 211 12.65 18.84 8.30
C VAL A 211 11.24 18.80 8.89
N VAL A 212 10.32 18.02 8.32
CA VAL A 212 9.07 17.75 9.03
C VAL A 212 9.48 17.09 10.34
N PRO A 213 9.22 17.71 11.50
CA PRO A 213 9.60 17.14 12.76
C PRO A 213 8.74 15.89 12.94
N VAL A 214 9.28 14.74 12.54
CA VAL A 214 8.84 13.49 13.11
C VAL A 214 9.14 13.65 14.58
N ASP A 215 8.10 13.55 15.41
CA ASP A 215 8.27 13.56 16.85
C ASP A 215 9.00 12.26 17.23
N LEU A 216 10.33 12.33 17.13
CA LEU A 216 11.25 11.24 17.48
C LEU A 216 11.01 10.80 18.92
N SER A 217 10.48 11.67 19.77
CA SER A 217 10.11 11.33 21.14
C SER A 217 9.01 10.27 21.18
N ILE A 218 8.11 10.23 20.19
CA ILE A 218 7.07 9.19 20.09
C ILE A 218 7.71 7.87 19.70
N VAL A 219 8.57 7.87 18.68
CA VAL A 219 9.24 6.64 18.22
C VAL A 219 10.13 6.08 19.32
N SER A 220 10.94 6.91 19.97
CA SER A 220 11.84 6.48 21.05
C SER A 220 11.13 5.93 22.27
N LYS A 221 9.89 6.39 22.56
CA LYS A 221 9.09 5.87 23.70
C LYS A 221 8.71 4.40 23.53
N PHE A 222 8.59 3.92 22.30
CA PHE A 222 8.22 2.53 22.01
C PHE A 222 9.43 1.63 21.75
N LEU A 223 10.63 2.19 21.71
CA LEU A 223 11.86 1.41 21.57
C LEU A 223 12.30 0.86 22.93
N PRO A 224 12.76 -0.41 22.99
CA PRO A 224 13.33 -0.95 24.21
C PRO A 224 14.57 -0.16 24.67
N ALA A 225 14.87 -0.19 25.98
CA ALA A 225 15.99 0.56 26.56
C ALA A 225 17.39 0.23 25.98
N TYR A 226 17.56 -0.93 25.34
CA TYR A 226 18.82 -1.32 24.68
C TYR A 226 18.91 -0.87 23.21
N VAL A 227 17.88 -0.17 22.72
CA VAL A 227 17.81 0.40 21.37
C VAL A 227 17.86 1.91 21.49
N SER A 228 18.92 2.52 20.96
CA SER A 228 19.05 3.98 20.88
C SER A 228 18.74 4.45 19.46
N LEU A 229 18.13 5.63 19.35
CA LEU A 229 17.83 6.28 18.07
C LEU A 229 18.61 7.60 18.03
N VAL A 230 19.47 7.74 17.03
CA VAL A 230 20.32 8.92 16.82
C VAL A 230 19.96 9.55 15.48
N MET A 231 19.55 10.82 15.48
CA MET A 231 19.29 11.54 14.24
C MET A 231 20.61 12.08 13.67
N ASN A 232 20.90 11.76 12.41
CA ASN A 232 22.00 12.36 11.68
C ASN A 232 21.50 13.65 11.02
N THR A 233 21.99 14.80 11.48
CA THR A 233 21.60 16.12 10.94
C THR A 233 22.45 16.54 9.73
N ALA A 234 23.61 15.91 9.54
CA ALA A 234 24.55 16.22 8.46
C ALA A 234 24.12 15.61 7.12
N THR A 235 23.36 14.52 7.13
CA THR A 235 22.88 13.83 5.93
C THR A 235 21.37 13.71 5.96
N SER A 236 20.71 13.90 4.82
CA SER A 236 19.25 13.87 4.71
C SER A 236 18.83 13.47 3.31
N LEU A 237 17.62 12.94 3.19
CA LEU A 237 16.98 12.72 1.90
C LEU A 237 16.11 13.91 1.52
N ILE A 238 15.95 14.17 0.22
CA ILE A 238 15.00 15.18 -0.27
C ILE A 238 13.79 14.46 -0.86
N ALA A 239 12.62 14.68 -0.27
CA ALA A 239 11.39 14.13 -0.80
C ALA A 239 11.03 14.80 -2.14
N PRO A 240 10.75 14.06 -3.23
CA PRO A 240 10.41 14.62 -4.54
C PRO A 240 8.97 15.14 -4.61
N ILE A 241 8.42 15.58 -3.47
CA ILE A 241 7.05 16.06 -3.33
C ILE A 241 6.98 17.28 -2.42
N ILE A 242 5.99 18.12 -2.64
CA ILE A 242 5.60 19.16 -1.69
C ILE A 242 4.62 18.52 -0.69
N PRO A 243 4.76 18.77 0.63
CA PRO A 243 3.83 18.26 1.63
C PRO A 243 2.37 18.60 1.29
N LEU A 244 1.47 17.69 1.63
CA LEU A 244 0.03 17.90 1.45
C LEU A 244 -0.39 19.15 2.24
N ASN A 245 -1.22 19.99 1.61
CA ASN A 245 -1.83 21.09 2.32
C ASN A 245 -2.78 20.54 3.40
N LYS A 246 -2.43 20.71 4.67
CA LYS A 246 -3.30 20.34 5.80
C LYS A 246 -4.10 21.54 6.32
N GLU A 247 -3.82 22.73 5.81
CA GLU A 247 -4.51 23.95 6.18
C GLU A 247 -5.62 24.26 5.17
N ILE A 248 -6.80 24.52 5.71
CA ILE A 248 -7.91 25.07 4.93
C ILE A 248 -7.61 26.56 4.82
N SER A 249 -7.53 27.07 3.60
CA SER A 249 -7.40 28.50 3.37
C SER A 249 -8.60 29.23 3.98
N ASP A 250 -8.38 30.39 4.62
CA ASP A 250 -9.44 31.31 5.04
C ASP A 250 -10.16 31.88 3.81
N MET A 251 -11.07 31.08 3.24
CA MET A 251 -11.85 31.40 2.04
C MET A 251 -13.15 32.10 2.41
N THR A 252 -13.07 33.10 3.28
CA THR A 252 -14.18 34.02 3.57
C THR A 252 -14.52 34.93 2.39
N VAL A 253 -13.60 35.08 1.40
CA VAL A 253 -13.79 35.96 0.24
C VAL A 253 -14.39 35.22 -0.97
N GLU A 254 -14.02 33.97 -1.27
CA GLU A 254 -14.61 33.22 -2.39
C GLU A 254 -16.02 32.69 -2.08
N SER A 255 -16.32 32.40 -0.81
CA SER A 255 -17.63 31.88 -0.38
C SER A 255 -18.77 32.89 -0.54
N GLN A 256 -18.47 34.19 -0.67
CA GLN A 256 -19.47 35.25 -0.84
C GLN A 256 -19.97 35.37 -2.29
N LEU A 257 -19.21 34.90 -3.28
CA LEU A 257 -19.59 34.96 -4.70
C LEU A 257 -20.56 33.85 -5.11
N LEU A 258 -20.73 32.84 -4.26
CA LEU A 258 -21.55 31.67 -4.54
C LEU A 258 -22.43 31.36 -3.32
N SER A 259 -23.49 32.15 -3.13
CA SER A 259 -24.54 31.84 -2.16
C SER A 259 -25.30 30.60 -2.62
N PHE A 260 -24.90 29.42 -2.15
CA PHE A 260 -25.51 28.16 -2.56
C PHE A 260 -26.73 27.84 -1.68
N PRO A 261 -27.92 27.64 -2.27
CA PRO A 261 -29.13 27.31 -1.51
C PRO A 261 -29.18 25.84 -1.03
N SER A 262 -28.25 24.99 -1.47
CA SER A 262 -28.17 23.58 -1.04
C SER A 262 -26.74 23.13 -0.80
N SER A 263 -26.55 22.11 0.04
CA SER A 263 -25.25 21.52 0.38
C SER A 263 -24.65 20.64 -0.72
N VAL A 264 -25.29 20.54 -1.89
CA VAL A 264 -24.88 19.66 -3.00
C VAL A 264 -24.68 20.52 -4.25
N ALA A 265 -23.48 20.48 -4.83
CA ALA A 265 -23.19 21.15 -6.09
C ALA A 265 -23.87 20.39 -7.23
N ASP A 266 -24.81 21.02 -7.92
CA ASP A 266 -25.38 20.50 -9.16
C ASP A 266 -24.46 20.76 -10.37
N VAL A 267 -24.84 20.24 -11.54
CA VAL A 267 -24.07 20.38 -12.78
C VAL A 267 -23.90 21.86 -13.17
N GLU A 268 -24.92 22.70 -12.94
CA GLU A 268 -24.87 24.12 -13.28
C GLU A 268 -23.86 24.87 -12.41
N VAL A 269 -23.78 24.53 -11.12
CA VAL A 269 -22.79 25.06 -10.18
C VAL A 269 -21.37 24.69 -10.64
N LEU A 270 -21.14 23.44 -11.03
CA LEU A 270 -19.84 23.00 -11.52
C LEU A 270 -19.47 23.69 -12.84
N GLN A 271 -20.44 23.91 -13.73
CA GLN A 271 -20.23 24.68 -14.96
C GLN A 271 -19.85 26.13 -14.69
N LYS A 272 -20.52 26.80 -13.74
CA LYS A 272 -20.17 28.17 -13.31
C LYS A 272 -18.77 28.21 -12.71
N PHE A 273 -18.40 27.24 -11.88
CA PHE A 273 -17.06 27.11 -11.33
C PHE A 273 -15.99 26.97 -12.44
N LEU A 274 -16.28 26.20 -13.48
CA LEU A 274 -15.39 26.00 -14.63
C LEU A 274 -15.41 27.14 -15.66
N ALA A 275 -16.34 28.09 -15.55
CA ALA A 275 -16.38 29.26 -16.43
C ALA A 275 -15.21 30.21 -16.18
N GLU A 276 -14.67 30.23 -14.95
CA GLU A 276 -13.49 31.00 -14.61
C GLU A 276 -12.21 30.33 -15.15
N HIS A 277 -11.46 31.05 -15.99
CA HIS A 277 -10.29 30.52 -16.69
C HIS A 277 -9.27 29.87 -15.74
N HIS A 278 -8.93 30.53 -14.64
CA HIS A 278 -7.93 30.03 -13.70
C HIS A 278 -8.38 28.75 -12.96
N LYS A 279 -9.69 28.60 -12.67
CA LYS A 279 -10.26 27.39 -12.06
C LYS A 279 -10.24 26.24 -13.06
N LYS A 280 -10.65 26.50 -14.30
CA LYS A 280 -10.58 25.53 -15.41
C LYS A 280 -9.16 25.03 -15.66
N GLU A 281 -8.19 25.94 -15.70
CA GLU A 281 -6.78 25.58 -15.86
C GLU A 281 -6.27 24.70 -14.71
N ARG A 282 -6.62 25.03 -13.45
CA ARG A 282 -6.28 24.20 -12.28
C ARG A 282 -6.88 22.80 -12.38
N VAL A 283 -8.15 22.69 -12.76
CA VAL A 283 -8.84 21.39 -12.94
C VAL A 283 -8.18 20.59 -14.05
N HIS A 284 -7.87 21.18 -15.20
CA HIS A 284 -7.16 20.50 -16.29
C HIS A 284 -5.78 20.02 -15.85
N ARG A 285 -5.02 20.84 -15.11
CA ARG A 285 -3.73 20.45 -14.57
C ARG A 285 -3.84 19.29 -13.58
N PHE A 286 -4.86 19.28 -12.73
CA PHE A 286 -5.14 18.18 -11.82
C PHE A 286 -5.45 16.88 -12.58
N ILE A 287 -6.34 16.95 -13.57
CA ILE A 287 -6.68 15.80 -14.43
C ILE A 287 -5.44 15.30 -15.18
N ASP A 288 -4.62 16.19 -15.76
CA ASP A 288 -3.39 15.79 -16.45
C ASP A 288 -2.42 15.02 -15.52
N VAL A 289 -2.17 15.54 -14.32
CA VAL A 289 -1.29 14.89 -13.34
C VAL A 289 -1.83 13.51 -12.97
N LEU A 290 -3.12 13.40 -12.67
CA LEU A 290 -3.74 12.13 -12.30
C LEU A 290 -3.76 11.14 -13.48
N SER A 291 -4.10 11.62 -14.68
CA SER A 291 -4.12 10.85 -15.92
C SER A 291 -2.74 10.29 -16.24
N ARG A 292 -1.67 11.09 -16.08
CA ARG A 292 -0.28 10.61 -16.23
C ARG A 292 0.10 9.56 -15.17
N ALA A 293 -0.39 9.70 -13.93
CA ALA A 293 -0.14 8.71 -12.88
C ALA A 293 -0.84 7.37 -13.14
N VAL A 294 -2.06 7.39 -13.68
CA VAL A 294 -2.81 6.20 -14.13
C VAL A 294 -2.15 5.58 -15.36
N LYS A 295 -1.81 6.40 -16.37
CA LYS A 295 -1.09 5.97 -17.58
C LYS A 295 0.15 5.13 -17.24
N LYS A 296 0.99 5.63 -16.33
CA LYS A 296 2.21 4.91 -15.92
C LYS A 296 1.90 3.53 -15.34
N ARG A 297 0.87 3.40 -14.50
CA ARG A 297 0.48 2.11 -13.91
C ARG A 297 -0.08 1.15 -14.94
N VAL A 298 -0.86 1.63 -15.91
CA VAL A 298 -1.44 0.80 -16.97
C VAL A 298 -0.38 0.33 -17.98
N LEU A 299 0.57 1.21 -18.33
CA LEU A 299 1.58 0.93 -19.35
C LEU A 299 2.81 0.18 -18.82
N CYS A 300 3.11 0.27 -17.51
CA CYS A 300 4.23 -0.48 -16.91
C CYS A 300 3.91 -1.96 -16.66
N LEU A 301 2.66 -2.39 -16.84
CA LEU A 301 2.29 -3.79 -16.65
C LEU A 301 2.71 -4.63 -17.84
N MET A 302 3.39 -5.73 -17.55
CA MET A 302 3.69 -6.75 -18.53
C MET A 302 2.38 -7.44 -18.95
N ARG A 303 1.96 -7.18 -20.19
CA ARG A 303 0.98 -8.01 -20.87
C ARG A 303 1.72 -9.23 -21.38
N ASN A 304 1.19 -10.43 -21.14
CA ASN A 304 1.77 -11.67 -21.66
C ASN A 304 1.83 -11.57 -23.19
N SER A 305 2.96 -11.10 -23.70
CA SER A 305 3.33 -11.12 -25.10
C SER A 305 4.56 -12.01 -25.10
N ASP A 306 4.33 -13.32 -25.02
CA ASP A 306 5.39 -14.28 -25.30
C ASP A 306 5.78 -14.07 -26.77
N PRO A 307 6.97 -13.54 -27.09
CA PRO A 307 7.35 -13.24 -28.47
C PRO A 307 7.44 -14.50 -29.34
N PHE A 308 7.46 -15.68 -28.70
CA PHE A 308 7.54 -16.99 -29.34
C PHE A 308 6.19 -17.73 -29.42
N ARG A 309 5.10 -17.18 -28.86
CA ARG A 309 3.74 -17.66 -29.14
C ARG A 309 3.26 -17.04 -30.45
N GLY A 310 3.36 -17.81 -31.54
CA GLY A 310 2.59 -17.53 -32.76
C GLY A 310 1.10 -17.40 -32.45
N GLU A 311 0.45 -16.46 -33.15
CA GLU A 311 -0.97 -16.09 -33.09
C GLU A 311 -1.54 -15.86 -31.67
N ILE A 312 -1.85 -14.58 -31.36
CA ILE A 312 -2.63 -14.19 -30.18
C ILE A 312 -3.96 -14.94 -30.23
N SER A 313 -4.21 -15.86 -29.31
CA SER A 313 -5.47 -16.58 -29.28
C SER A 313 -6.60 -15.65 -28.85
N ASP A 314 -7.82 -15.89 -29.35
CA ASP A 314 -9.03 -15.12 -29.01
C ASP A 314 -9.35 -15.14 -27.48
N THR A 315 -8.72 -16.06 -26.73
CA THR A 315 -8.76 -16.12 -25.26
C THR A 315 -7.81 -15.14 -24.58
N ASP A 316 -6.68 -14.77 -25.20
CA ASP A 316 -5.72 -13.79 -24.64
C ASP A 316 -6.26 -12.35 -24.76
N LEU A 317 -7.01 -12.05 -25.82
CA LEU A 317 -7.69 -10.75 -26.01
C LEU A 317 -8.82 -10.49 -25.00
N LYS A 318 -9.38 -11.53 -24.38
CA LYS A 318 -10.48 -11.43 -23.39
C LYS A 318 -9.99 -11.39 -21.95
N LYS A 319 -8.67 -11.34 -21.73
CA LYS A 319 -8.08 -11.34 -20.39
C LYS A 319 -8.00 -9.93 -19.84
N SER A 320 -8.53 -9.73 -18.63
CA SER A 320 -8.39 -8.47 -17.91
C SER A 320 -7.03 -8.40 -17.20
N TYR A 321 -6.18 -7.46 -17.61
CA TYR A 321 -4.89 -7.21 -16.93
C TYR A 321 -5.01 -6.13 -15.85
N ILE A 322 -6.10 -5.36 -15.87
CA ILE A 322 -6.35 -4.26 -14.94
C ILE A 322 -7.61 -4.56 -14.14
N ALA A 323 -7.45 -4.59 -12.82
CA ALA A 323 -8.56 -4.55 -11.88
C ALA A 323 -8.54 -3.25 -11.08
N ILE A 324 -9.73 -2.74 -10.77
CA ILE A 324 -9.93 -1.54 -9.96
C ILE A 324 -10.83 -1.90 -8.80
N LEU A 325 -10.39 -1.61 -7.57
CA LEU A 325 -11.27 -1.62 -6.41
C LEU A 325 -12.30 -0.50 -6.58
N PHE A 326 -13.55 -0.88 -6.79
CA PHE A 326 -14.55 0.01 -7.35
C PHE A 326 -15.80 0.07 -6.48
N SER A 327 -15.96 1.16 -5.73
CA SER A 327 -17.15 1.42 -4.91
C SER A 327 -18.21 2.25 -5.65
N GLY A 328 -17.89 2.78 -6.83
CA GLY A 328 -18.72 3.78 -7.51
C GLY A 328 -18.64 5.17 -6.87
N GLY A 329 -17.81 5.36 -5.85
CA GLY A 329 -17.46 6.69 -5.35
C GLY A 329 -16.56 7.45 -6.33
N LEU A 330 -16.47 8.77 -6.13
CA LEU A 330 -15.75 9.71 -7.01
C LEU A 330 -14.34 9.23 -7.40
N ASP A 331 -13.55 8.81 -6.42
CA ASP A 331 -12.16 8.40 -6.66
C ASP A 331 -12.07 7.19 -7.59
N SER A 332 -12.85 6.15 -7.31
CA SER A 332 -12.85 4.92 -8.11
C SER A 332 -13.43 5.13 -9.51
N MET A 333 -14.42 6.02 -9.64
CA MET A 333 -15.00 6.42 -10.92
C MET A 333 -13.98 7.17 -11.79
N ILE A 334 -13.29 8.15 -11.22
CA ILE A 334 -12.24 8.89 -11.93
C ILE A 334 -11.11 7.95 -12.33
N ILE A 335 -10.66 7.06 -11.44
CA ILE A 335 -9.59 6.09 -11.75
C ILE A 335 -10.04 5.16 -12.90
N ALA A 336 -11.27 4.65 -12.88
CA ALA A 336 -11.81 3.82 -13.95
C ALA A 336 -11.87 4.55 -15.29
N ALA A 337 -12.46 5.74 -15.31
CA ALA A 337 -12.55 6.56 -16.53
C ALA A 337 -11.18 6.97 -17.08
N LEU A 338 -10.19 7.22 -16.23
CA LEU A 338 -8.82 7.50 -16.67
C LEU A 338 -8.07 6.24 -17.13
N ALA A 339 -8.32 5.08 -16.52
CA ALA A 339 -7.69 3.82 -16.92
C ALA A 339 -8.14 3.42 -18.34
N ASP A 340 -9.42 3.58 -18.65
CA ASP A 340 -10.00 3.30 -19.97
C ASP A 340 -9.25 3.99 -21.12
N ARG A 341 -8.73 5.20 -20.89
CA ARG A 341 -7.97 5.97 -21.90
C ARG A 341 -6.64 5.31 -22.31
N TYR A 342 -6.13 4.39 -21.51
CA TYR A 342 -4.79 3.81 -21.68
C TYR A 342 -4.79 2.29 -21.80
N VAL A 343 -5.90 1.62 -21.44
CA VAL A 343 -6.08 0.19 -21.69
C VAL A 343 -6.49 0.00 -23.17
N PRO A 344 -5.82 -0.88 -23.94
CA PRO A 344 -6.23 -1.23 -25.31
C PRO A 344 -7.70 -1.57 -25.38
N LEU A 345 -8.44 -1.08 -26.38
CA LEU A 345 -9.91 -1.09 -26.40
C LEU A 345 -10.53 -2.49 -26.28
N GLU A 346 -9.82 -3.49 -26.77
CA GLU A 346 -10.21 -4.90 -26.80
C GLU A 346 -10.07 -5.57 -25.42
N GLU A 347 -9.20 -5.05 -24.55
CA GLU A 347 -8.96 -5.61 -23.21
C GLU A 347 -10.09 -5.20 -22.23
N PRO A 348 -10.73 -6.14 -21.53
CA PRO A 348 -11.68 -5.76 -20.50
C PRO A 348 -11.00 -5.11 -19.29
N ILE A 349 -11.76 -4.32 -18.53
CA ILE A 349 -11.35 -3.78 -17.22
C ILE A 349 -12.24 -4.42 -16.14
N ASP A 350 -11.62 -4.99 -15.11
CA ASP A 350 -12.35 -5.58 -13.97
C ASP A 350 -12.63 -4.51 -12.92
N LEU A 351 -13.90 -4.36 -12.55
CA LEU A 351 -14.36 -3.50 -11.47
C LEU A 351 -14.74 -4.39 -10.28
N LEU A 352 -13.87 -4.46 -9.29
CA LEU A 352 -14.04 -5.30 -8.10
C LEU A 352 -14.87 -4.53 -7.06
N ASN A 353 -16.15 -4.87 -6.93
CA ASN A 353 -17.06 -4.22 -5.98
C ASN A 353 -17.44 -5.19 -4.85
N VAL A 354 -16.99 -4.86 -3.64
CA VAL A 354 -17.23 -5.63 -2.42
C VAL A 354 -18.48 -5.12 -1.72
N ALA A 355 -19.37 -6.04 -1.36
CA ALA A 355 -20.56 -5.76 -0.58
C ALA A 355 -20.66 -6.73 0.61
N PHE A 356 -20.76 -6.17 1.81
CA PHE A 356 -21.02 -6.94 3.01
C PHE A 356 -22.53 -7.10 3.20
N GLU A 357 -22.94 -8.28 3.64
CA GLU A 357 -24.34 -8.61 3.93
C GLU A 357 -24.97 -7.61 4.93
N VAL A 358 -26.09 -7.02 4.54
CA VAL A 358 -26.88 -6.12 5.38
C VAL A 358 -27.97 -6.93 6.07
N THR A 359 -27.86 -7.10 7.38
CA THR A 359 -28.94 -7.72 8.16
C THR A 359 -30.13 -6.75 8.19
N GLY A 360 -31.29 -7.17 7.68
CA GLY A 360 -32.53 -6.40 7.75
C GLY A 360 -32.83 -5.96 9.19
N GLN A 361 -33.07 -4.66 9.39
CA GLN A 361 -33.38 -4.14 10.71
C GLN A 361 -34.64 -4.82 11.27
N SER A 362 -34.51 -5.37 12.46
CA SER A 362 -35.60 -5.87 13.29
C SER A 362 -36.69 -4.80 13.46
N ASN A 363 -37.92 -5.11 13.05
CA ASN A 363 -39.12 -4.45 13.52
C ASN A 363 -39.16 -4.47 15.06
N GLN A 364 -38.94 -3.32 15.71
CA GLN A 364 -39.27 -3.13 17.13
C GLN A 364 -39.95 -1.77 17.27
N ASN A 365 -41.21 -1.86 17.68
CA ASN A 365 -42.16 -0.78 17.89
C ASN A 365 -41.67 0.24 18.93
N SER A 366 -42.12 1.48 18.70
CA SER A 366 -42.17 2.58 19.66
C SER A 366 -42.54 2.15 21.09
N SER A 367 -41.70 2.48 22.06
CA SER A 367 -42.17 2.87 23.40
C SER A 367 -41.12 3.72 24.15
N VAL A 368 -41.64 4.79 24.74
CA VAL A 368 -40.96 5.83 25.51
C VAL A 368 -40.39 5.26 26.83
N LYS A 369 -39.15 5.63 27.21
CA LYS A 369 -38.79 6.11 28.59
C LYS A 369 -37.30 6.43 28.81
N LYS A 370 -37.10 7.68 29.28
CA LYS A 370 -36.11 8.30 30.20
C LYS A 370 -34.66 7.78 30.35
N CYS A 371 -33.77 8.76 30.33
CA CYS A 371 -32.32 8.73 30.55
C CYS A 371 -31.92 8.67 32.04
N SER A 372 -30.92 7.85 32.38
CA SER A 372 -30.02 8.09 33.52
C SER A 372 -28.70 7.29 33.45
N LYS A 373 -27.64 7.98 33.88
CA LYS A 373 -26.16 7.81 33.95
C LYS A 373 -25.49 6.44 34.16
N GLU A 374 -24.26 6.37 33.58
CA GLU A 374 -22.99 5.72 34.03
C GLU A 374 -22.71 4.20 33.87
N LYS A 375 -21.83 3.86 32.90
CA LYS A 375 -20.46 3.24 33.05
C LYS A 375 -20.00 2.56 31.75
N LYS A 376 -18.85 2.99 31.19
CA LYS A 376 -18.27 2.50 29.93
C LYS A 376 -17.63 1.10 30.10
N LYS A 377 -18.22 0.11 29.43
CA LYS A 377 -17.59 -1.17 29.02
C LYS A 377 -17.70 -1.26 27.50
N ILE A 378 -16.62 -1.72 26.88
CA ILE A 378 -16.41 -1.85 25.43
C ILE A 378 -17.52 -2.70 24.79
N SER A 379 -18.19 -2.18 23.75
CA SER A 379 -19.12 -2.92 22.89
C SER A 379 -18.84 -2.62 21.41
N PRO A 380 -19.11 -3.56 20.47
CA PRO A 380 -18.79 -3.39 19.06
C PRO A 380 -19.79 -2.45 18.37
N CYS A 381 -19.25 -1.52 17.59
CA CYS A 381 -19.96 -0.44 16.90
C CYS A 381 -21.11 -0.93 16.00
N LYS A 382 -22.33 -0.46 16.31
CA LYS A 382 -23.43 -0.29 15.36
C LYS A 382 -23.49 1.19 14.98
N GLU A 383 -22.77 1.56 13.91
CA GLU A 383 -23.02 2.83 13.21
C GLU A 383 -22.97 2.52 11.72
N CYS A 384 -24.15 2.41 11.10
CA CYS A 384 -24.31 2.43 9.65
C CYS A 384 -25.44 3.40 9.34
N LEU A 385 -25.13 4.30 8.41
CA LEU A 385 -25.81 5.53 8.09
C LEU A 385 -27.23 5.31 7.56
N ASN A 386 -28.16 6.17 8.00
CA ASN A 386 -29.50 6.30 7.47
C ASN A 386 -29.46 6.90 6.05
N VAL A 387 -29.75 6.09 5.03
CA VAL A 387 -30.13 6.57 3.70
C VAL A 387 -31.56 6.11 3.43
N LYS A 388 -32.45 7.06 3.13
CA LYS A 388 -33.86 6.80 2.81
C LYS A 388 -33.94 5.96 1.53
N ASN A 389 -34.57 4.79 1.65
CA ASN A 389 -34.79 3.84 0.55
C ASN A 389 -35.65 4.46 -0.56
N ILE A 390 -35.08 4.54 -1.77
CA ILE A 390 -35.85 4.41 -3.02
C ILE A 390 -36.08 2.91 -3.19
N VAL A 391 -37.34 2.50 -3.11
CA VAL A 391 -37.76 1.10 -3.26
C VAL A 391 -37.72 0.74 -4.75
N THR A 392 -36.70 -0.02 -5.17
CA THR A 392 -36.75 -0.84 -6.38
C THR A 392 -36.68 -2.30 -5.96
N GLY A 393 -37.62 -3.10 -6.46
CA GLY A 393 -38.05 -4.39 -5.91
C GLY A 393 -37.12 -5.58 -6.06
N ASP A 394 -35.83 -5.42 -5.72
CA ASP A 394 -34.88 -6.52 -5.65
C ASP A 394 -34.19 -6.47 -4.29
N SER A 395 -34.77 -7.07 -3.25
CA SER A 395 -34.25 -6.98 -1.88
C SER A 395 -33.06 -7.94 -1.67
N SER A 396 -32.04 -7.84 -2.52
CA SER A 396 -30.78 -8.55 -2.31
C SER A 396 -30.14 -8.08 -1.00
N PRO A 397 -29.71 -9.00 -0.11
CA PRO A 397 -29.06 -8.64 1.15
C PRO A 397 -27.70 -7.94 0.95
N PHE A 398 -27.20 -7.90 -0.30
CA PHE A 398 -25.95 -7.26 -0.69
C PHE A 398 -26.13 -5.88 -1.33
N ASN A 399 -27.34 -5.30 -1.30
CA ASN A 399 -27.57 -3.92 -1.72
C ASN A 399 -27.05 -2.90 -0.68
N ALA A 400 -25.78 -3.02 -0.31
CA ALA A 400 -25.06 -2.03 0.48
C ALA A 400 -24.90 -0.73 -0.33
N PRO A 401 -24.69 0.44 0.31
CA PRO A 401 -24.52 1.72 -0.39
C PRO A 401 -23.49 1.65 -1.52
N ASP A 402 -22.31 1.09 -1.25
CA ASP A 402 -21.22 0.93 -2.24
C ASP A 402 -21.59 0.01 -3.42
N ARG A 403 -22.48 -0.97 -3.22
CA ARG A 403 -22.99 -1.82 -4.31
C ARG A 403 -23.91 -1.01 -5.22
N ILE A 404 -24.80 -0.23 -4.62
CA ILE A 404 -25.78 0.58 -5.35
C ILE A 404 -25.06 1.66 -6.16
N THR A 405 -24.15 2.41 -5.53
CA THR A 405 -23.33 3.41 -6.23
C THR A 405 -22.41 2.77 -7.27
N GLY A 406 -21.84 1.59 -6.98
CA GLY A 406 -21.05 0.84 -7.95
C GLY A 406 -21.83 0.48 -9.22
N ARG A 407 -23.06 -0.02 -9.08
CA ARG A 407 -23.91 -0.33 -10.25
C ARG A 407 -24.29 0.92 -11.04
N ALA A 408 -24.63 2.02 -10.36
CA ALA A 408 -24.91 3.30 -11.03
C ALA A 408 -23.68 3.81 -11.79
N GLY A 409 -22.50 3.78 -11.15
CA GLY A 409 -21.24 4.18 -11.77
C GLY A 409 -20.85 3.31 -12.97
N LEU A 410 -21.16 2.01 -12.95
CA LEU A 410 -20.98 1.14 -14.11
C LEU A 410 -21.80 1.63 -15.32
N GLU A 411 -23.06 2.00 -15.11
CA GLU A 411 -23.90 2.51 -16.20
C GLU A 411 -23.36 3.84 -16.75
N GLU A 412 -22.86 4.72 -15.90
CA GLU A 412 -22.16 5.95 -16.33
C GLU A 412 -20.91 5.63 -17.16
N LEU A 413 -20.08 4.67 -16.75
CA LEU A 413 -18.89 4.25 -17.51
C LEU A 413 -19.25 3.66 -18.88
N LYS A 414 -20.34 2.88 -18.97
CA LYS A 414 -20.84 2.35 -20.25
C LYS A 414 -21.35 3.45 -21.17
N ILE A 415 -21.97 4.50 -20.63
CA ILE A 415 -22.38 5.67 -21.42
C ILE A 415 -21.15 6.42 -21.95
N ILE A 416 -20.11 6.58 -21.12
CA ILE A 416 -18.86 7.27 -21.50
C ILE A 416 -18.11 6.51 -22.60
N ASN A 417 -17.99 5.18 -22.49
CA ASN A 417 -17.37 4.35 -23.52
C ASN A 417 -18.16 3.04 -23.72
N PRO A 418 -19.08 3.01 -24.71
CA PRO A 418 -19.90 1.83 -25.00
C PRO A 418 -19.12 0.65 -25.59
N SER A 419 -17.93 0.90 -26.17
CA SER A 419 -17.10 -0.13 -26.80
C SER A 419 -16.26 -0.90 -25.78
N ARG A 420 -16.03 -0.35 -24.59
CA ARG A 420 -15.29 -1.01 -23.52
C ARG A 420 -16.10 -2.13 -22.88
N THR A 421 -15.45 -3.28 -22.72
CA THR A 421 -15.98 -4.32 -21.83
C THR A 421 -15.62 -4.02 -20.38
N TRP A 422 -16.62 -3.66 -19.57
CA TRP A 422 -16.51 -3.46 -18.13
C TRP A 422 -17.01 -4.71 -17.39
N ASN A 423 -16.10 -5.44 -16.75
CA ASN A 423 -16.44 -6.61 -15.95
C ASN A 423 -16.74 -6.17 -14.53
N PHE A 424 -18.01 -5.93 -14.21
CA PHE A 424 -18.42 -5.63 -12.84
C PHE A 424 -18.50 -6.92 -12.01
N VAL A 425 -17.49 -7.14 -11.17
CA VAL A 425 -17.33 -8.36 -10.36
C VAL A 425 -17.96 -8.10 -9.00
N GLU A 426 -19.10 -8.75 -8.76
CA GLU A 426 -19.83 -8.66 -7.51
C GLU A 426 -19.27 -9.60 -6.44
N ILE A 427 -18.49 -9.04 -5.51
CA ILE A 427 -17.91 -9.77 -4.39
C ILE A 427 -18.86 -9.64 -3.19
N ASN A 428 -19.70 -10.64 -3.00
CA ASN A 428 -20.67 -10.70 -1.91
C ASN A 428 -20.05 -11.43 -0.71
N VAL A 429 -20.07 -10.78 0.46
CA VAL A 429 -19.43 -11.28 1.68
C VAL A 429 -20.48 -11.46 2.77
N THR A 430 -20.75 -12.70 3.15
CA THR A 430 -21.67 -13.03 4.25
C THR A 430 -21.09 -12.58 5.60
N LEU A 431 -21.96 -12.41 6.60
CA LEU A 431 -21.50 -12.06 7.94
C LEU A 431 -20.63 -13.17 8.56
N GLU A 432 -20.90 -14.43 8.23
CA GLU A 432 -20.09 -15.59 8.65
C GLU A 432 -18.69 -15.55 8.06
N ASP A 433 -18.58 -15.35 6.74
CA ASP A 433 -17.30 -15.25 6.03
C ASP A 433 -16.47 -14.08 6.55
N LEU A 434 -17.12 -12.92 6.74
CA LEU A 434 -16.47 -11.74 7.30
C LEU A 434 -15.90 -12.05 8.69
N LYS A 435 -16.71 -12.60 9.60
CA LYS A 435 -16.26 -12.92 10.98
C LYS A 435 -15.13 -13.95 10.99
N ALA A 436 -15.23 -14.99 10.17
CA ALA A 436 -14.24 -16.05 10.07
C ALA A 436 -12.90 -15.50 9.57
N MET A 437 -12.90 -14.79 8.44
CA MET A 437 -11.68 -14.26 7.83
C MET A 437 -11.08 -13.11 8.65
N ARG A 438 -11.92 -12.26 9.23
CA ARG A 438 -11.50 -11.20 10.16
C ARG A 438 -10.74 -11.78 11.35
N THR A 439 -11.23 -12.90 11.86
CA THR A 439 -10.62 -13.57 13.00
C THR A 439 -9.34 -14.31 12.66
N LYS A 440 -9.38 -15.08 11.58
CA LYS A 440 -8.31 -15.99 11.21
C LYS A 440 -7.13 -15.31 10.52
N HIS A 441 -7.38 -14.23 9.77
CA HIS A 441 -6.39 -13.64 8.87
C HIS A 441 -6.31 -12.12 8.95
N ILE A 442 -7.40 -11.40 8.68
CA ILE A 442 -7.34 -9.96 8.38
C ILE A 442 -6.75 -9.17 9.56
N ARG A 443 -7.22 -9.42 10.79
CA ARG A 443 -6.70 -8.75 12.00
C ARG A 443 -5.18 -8.88 12.17
N HIS A 444 -4.60 -9.99 11.69
CA HIS A 444 -3.18 -10.29 11.85
C HIS A 444 -2.33 -9.68 10.74
N LEU A 445 -2.95 -9.39 9.58
CA LEU A 445 -2.30 -8.79 8.42
C LEU A 445 -2.27 -7.27 8.48
N ILE A 446 -3.28 -6.65 9.12
CA ILE A 446 -3.33 -5.20 9.33
C ILE A 446 -2.55 -4.74 10.57
N TYR A 447 -2.29 -5.65 11.51
CA TYR A 447 -1.46 -5.36 12.68
C TYR A 447 -0.08 -4.83 12.25
N PRO A 448 0.48 -3.79 12.91
CA PRO A 448 0.09 -3.24 14.22
C PRO A 448 -1.06 -2.22 14.22
N LEU A 449 -1.66 -1.93 13.07
CA LEU A 449 -2.83 -1.03 13.01
C LEU A 449 -4.06 -1.69 13.63
N ASP A 450 -4.82 -0.92 14.40
CA ASP A 450 -5.92 -1.43 15.22
C ASP A 450 -7.17 -0.53 15.26
N THR A 451 -7.25 0.50 14.41
CA THR A 451 -8.44 1.36 14.37
C THR A 451 -9.60 0.71 13.62
N VAL A 452 -10.82 1.22 13.85
CA VAL A 452 -12.03 0.78 13.12
C VAL A 452 -11.86 0.99 11.61
N LEU A 453 -11.19 2.07 11.21
CA LEU A 453 -10.96 2.38 9.80
C LEU A 453 -9.99 1.39 9.16
N ASP A 454 -8.91 1.04 9.87
CA ASP A 454 -7.93 0.04 9.40
C ASP A 454 -8.59 -1.32 9.19
N ASP A 455 -9.44 -1.74 10.14
CA ASP A 455 -10.19 -2.99 10.05
C ASP A 455 -11.18 -2.98 8.87
N SER A 456 -11.92 -1.89 8.69
CA SER A 456 -12.92 -1.75 7.62
C SER A 456 -12.27 -1.78 6.24
N ILE A 457 -11.20 -1.00 6.04
CA ILE A 457 -10.42 -0.99 4.79
C ILE A 457 -9.75 -2.35 4.58
N GLY A 458 -9.13 -2.91 5.63
CA GLY A 458 -8.49 -4.22 5.58
C GLY A 458 -9.44 -5.33 5.14
N CYS A 459 -10.69 -5.30 5.61
CA CYS A 459 -11.72 -6.24 5.18
C CYS A 459 -12.06 -6.07 3.69
N ALA A 460 -12.36 -4.83 3.25
CA ALA A 460 -12.70 -4.58 1.85
C ALA A 460 -11.56 -4.98 0.90
N VAL A 461 -10.32 -4.60 1.23
CA VAL A 461 -9.13 -4.94 0.43
C VAL A 461 -8.88 -6.45 0.43
N TRP A 462 -9.02 -7.14 1.56
CA TRP A 462 -8.86 -8.59 1.63
C TRP A 462 -9.80 -9.31 0.67
N PHE A 463 -11.10 -9.01 0.75
CA PHE A 463 -12.09 -9.67 -0.09
C PHE A 463 -11.95 -9.31 -1.57
N ALA A 464 -11.60 -8.06 -1.89
CA ALA A 464 -11.28 -7.62 -3.23
C ALA A 464 -10.05 -8.33 -3.81
N SER A 465 -8.98 -8.49 -3.01
CA SER A 465 -7.71 -9.08 -3.46
C SER A 465 -7.81 -10.54 -3.89
N ARG A 466 -8.87 -11.26 -3.51
CA ARG A 466 -9.14 -12.60 -4.01
C ARG A 466 -9.48 -12.58 -5.51
N GLY A 467 -10.02 -11.47 -6.01
CA GLY A 467 -10.55 -11.34 -7.36
C GLY A 467 -11.74 -12.26 -7.66
N GLU A 468 -12.34 -12.87 -6.64
CA GLU A 468 -13.38 -13.90 -6.78
C GLU A 468 -14.75 -13.32 -6.45
N GLY A 469 -15.68 -13.42 -7.40
CA GLY A 469 -17.05 -12.94 -7.23
C GLY A 469 -17.97 -13.45 -8.34
N LEU A 470 -19.07 -12.73 -8.54
CA LEU A 470 -20.07 -13.04 -9.55
C LEU A 470 -20.03 -12.00 -10.67
N LEU A 471 -20.09 -12.44 -11.91
CA LEU A 471 -20.23 -11.57 -13.06
C LEU A 471 -21.63 -11.75 -13.65
N THR A 472 -22.39 -10.66 -13.72
CA THR A 472 -23.78 -10.68 -14.20
C THR A 472 -23.83 -10.12 -15.62
N ASN A 473 -24.08 -11.01 -16.59
CA ASN A 473 -24.28 -10.63 -17.99
C ASN A 473 -25.68 -11.06 -18.42
N GLN A 474 -26.46 -10.11 -18.97
CA GLN A 474 -27.79 -10.39 -19.55
C GLN A 474 -28.73 -11.17 -18.60
N GLY A 475 -28.68 -10.89 -17.29
CA GLY A 475 -29.52 -11.52 -16.28
C GLY A 475 -29.03 -12.88 -15.76
N ALA A 476 -27.98 -13.46 -16.35
CA ALA A 476 -27.33 -14.67 -15.82
C ALA A 476 -26.09 -14.29 -14.99
N SER A 477 -26.05 -14.76 -13.74
CA SER A 477 -24.90 -14.59 -12.85
C SER A 477 -24.02 -15.83 -12.90
N ARG A 478 -22.71 -15.66 -13.11
CA ARG A 478 -21.73 -16.76 -13.13
C ARG A 478 -20.55 -16.47 -12.21
N PRO A 479 -19.97 -17.49 -11.55
CA PRO A 479 -18.70 -17.34 -10.84
C PRO A 479 -17.61 -16.82 -11.77
N TYR A 480 -16.83 -15.87 -11.28
CA TYR A 480 -15.73 -15.24 -12.00
C TYR A 480 -14.54 -15.04 -11.06
N LYS A 481 -13.34 -15.30 -11.59
CA LYS A 481 -12.08 -14.99 -10.93
C LYS A 481 -11.26 -14.09 -11.84
N SER A 482 -10.99 -12.87 -11.36
CA SER A 482 -10.18 -11.90 -12.07
C SER A 482 -8.79 -12.48 -12.37
N PRO A 483 -8.32 -12.40 -13.62
CA PRO A 483 -6.97 -12.79 -13.96
C PRO A 483 -5.93 -11.69 -13.68
N ALA A 484 -6.37 -10.48 -13.33
CA ALA A 484 -5.49 -9.39 -12.94
C ALA A 484 -4.82 -9.70 -11.60
N LYS A 485 -3.52 -9.40 -11.48
CA LYS A 485 -2.81 -9.49 -10.19
C LYS A 485 -3.27 -8.32 -9.31
N VAL A 486 -4.06 -8.61 -8.27
CA VAL A 486 -4.59 -7.62 -7.31
C VAL A 486 -3.64 -7.41 -6.12
#